data_AF-A0A1M5VJH6-F1
#
_entry.id   AF-A0A1M5VJH6-F1
#
_cell.length_a   1.000
_cell.length_b   1.000
_cell.length_c   1.000
_cell.angle_alpha   90.00
_cell.angle_beta   90.00
_cell.angle_gamma   90.00
#
_symmetry.space_group_name_H-M   'P 1'
#
loop_
_entity.id
_entity.type
_entity.pdbx_description
1 polymer ?
#
loop_
_entity_poly.entity_id
_entity_poly.type
_entity_poly.pdbx_seq_one_letter_code
_entity_poly.pdbx_strand_id
1 'polypeptide(L)'
;MIMKKHFILSFFLISILVFAYAPIASAATSERISGYDKYQTAVAISQNGWPAGSDSAILAFGEDFPDALSAGPLSGKYNAPILLTGTYSLNVDTEAELKRLKVKKVYIIGGQAVISRDVERQLSLLKIATERLAGNDLYETSIIVAQSVGLSKGVFVTSGANFSDALSLGPIAAANQMPIILVPAQDLTAAQKTFLAKSKIPSTIIVTGYYDLSDNVISQFTDPELIYGSDPYDRNIKLVDQFSSTLNFDTVYVATGRTFPDGLTASALAQKGKNPLILFDGDTIPYPTLTYIQSKIISHFKILGGTSVISSSTESSLAELPAEIDSVIDVTDSIQEQQKYTPPKTVTVVKTDGLTEEVPVTWSLSSVHTLKSGTYEFAGQIKNYSDSVYLKLTIYPKVSKVTNISAEIILGESYDFPDTIEVTMSDGSTETYPVTWNSNIVPLNKAGSYTFQGTVDGLTQKVSLALKVSEDVKITFTDPELHDAIRRKLHKSRSESIYKSDIIDISTLNISNNDIANLSGLENFINLKTLDAGDNILTNITALTKLTKLKTLKLNDNGLKDVNALKTLTSLTYLDLSDNNITNFTPLKGLVNLTTLYLDDNEPLVEDENYTPDYSPIKSYYDDLDKKDFSI
;
A
#
# COMPACT_ATOMS: atom_id res chain seq x y z
N MET A 1 -62.60 -44.93 -20.16
CA MET A 1 -62.24 -45.71 -18.97
C MET A 1 -60.75 -45.46 -18.73
N ILE A 2 -60.40 -44.49 -17.87
CA ILE A 2 -59.88 -44.69 -16.49
C ILE A 2 -58.46 -45.31 -16.54
N MET A 3 -57.37 -44.78 -15.96
CA MET A 3 -57.14 -43.68 -15.02
C MET A 3 -55.64 -43.31 -15.03
N LYS A 4 -55.35 -42.05 -14.71
CA LYS A 4 -54.03 -41.48 -14.39
C LYS A 4 -53.37 -42.19 -13.21
N LYS A 5 -52.05 -42.40 -13.25
CA LYS A 5 -51.21 -42.65 -12.06
C LYS A 5 -50.43 -41.38 -11.72
N HIS A 6 -50.63 -40.90 -10.49
CA HIS A 6 -49.95 -39.76 -9.90
C HIS A 6 -48.52 -40.13 -9.50
N PHE A 7 -47.57 -39.26 -9.83
CA PHE A 7 -46.18 -39.31 -9.36
C PHE A 7 -46.08 -38.33 -8.17
N ILE A 8 -45.77 -38.86 -6.99
CA ILE A 8 -45.57 -38.06 -5.77
C ILE A 8 -44.12 -37.57 -5.79
N LEU A 9 -43.96 -36.24 -5.80
CA LEU A 9 -42.68 -35.55 -5.72
C LEU A 9 -42.31 -35.38 -4.24
N SER A 10 -41.34 -36.14 -3.74
CA SER A 10 -40.77 -35.93 -2.40
C SER A 10 -39.67 -34.87 -2.48
N PHE A 11 -39.91 -33.72 -1.85
CA PHE A 11 -38.92 -32.66 -1.63
C PHE A 11 -37.91 -33.13 -0.56
N PHE A 12 -36.65 -33.30 -0.94
CA PHE A 12 -35.53 -33.50 -0.01
C PHE A 12 -34.95 -32.12 0.35
N LEU A 13 -35.12 -31.71 1.60
CA LEU A 13 -34.54 -30.50 2.16
C LEU A 13 -33.05 -30.76 2.45
N ILE A 14 -32.14 -30.29 1.59
CA ILE A 14 -30.70 -30.33 1.84
C ILE A 14 -30.36 -29.15 2.75
N SER A 15 -30.20 -29.40 4.05
CA SER A 15 -29.59 -28.47 4.98
C SER A 15 -28.09 -28.39 4.71
N ILE A 16 -27.64 -27.32 4.07
CA ILE A 16 -26.20 -27.01 3.93
C ILE A 16 -25.74 -26.50 5.30
N LEU A 17 -25.04 -27.36 6.06
CA LEU A 17 -24.22 -26.92 7.19
C LEU A 17 -23.04 -26.14 6.60
N VAL A 18 -23.07 -24.83 6.67
CA VAL A 18 -21.88 -23.99 6.48
C VAL A 18 -21.03 -24.17 7.74
N PHE A 19 -20.07 -25.09 7.70
CA PHE A 19 -18.96 -25.04 8.65
C PHE A 19 -18.17 -23.78 8.32
N ALA A 20 -18.18 -22.80 9.23
CA ALA A 20 -17.18 -21.75 9.24
C ALA A 20 -15.83 -22.45 9.38
N TYR A 21 -15.07 -22.53 8.28
CA TYR A 21 -13.67 -22.90 8.33
C TYR A 21 -12.98 -21.75 9.06
N ALA A 22 -12.68 -21.92 10.34
CA ALA A 22 -11.71 -21.06 11.00
C ALA A 22 -10.35 -21.38 10.39
N PRO A 23 -9.55 -20.38 9.97
CA PRO A 23 -8.18 -20.60 9.54
C PRO A 23 -7.45 -21.35 10.66
N ILE A 24 -6.79 -22.45 10.31
CA ILE A 24 -5.94 -23.17 11.26
C ILE A 24 -4.65 -22.37 11.34
N ALA A 25 -4.46 -21.63 12.44
CA ALA A 25 -3.16 -21.08 12.79
C ALA A 25 -2.21 -22.25 13.15
N SER A 26 -0.95 -22.19 12.73
CA SER A 26 0.04 -23.18 13.15
C SER A 26 0.49 -22.85 14.57
N ALA A 27 0.36 -23.79 15.50
CA ALA A 27 0.88 -23.67 16.85
C ALA A 27 2.37 -23.29 16.85
N ALA A 28 2.81 -22.58 17.89
CA ALA A 28 4.20 -22.21 18.04
C ALA A 28 5.08 -23.46 18.20
N THR A 29 6.35 -23.36 17.79
CA THR A 29 7.32 -24.46 17.95
C THR A 29 8.37 -24.11 18.97
N SER A 30 8.97 -25.10 19.62
CA SER A 30 10.07 -24.92 20.56
C SER A 30 11.32 -25.69 20.11
N GLU A 31 12.49 -25.08 20.31
CA GLU A 31 13.81 -25.68 20.09
C GLU A 31 14.67 -25.45 21.34
N ARG A 32 15.34 -26.49 21.82
CA ARG A 32 16.27 -26.38 22.94
C ARG A 32 17.72 -26.29 22.47
N ILE A 33 18.44 -25.31 23.01
CA ILE A 33 19.89 -25.14 22.83
C ILE A 33 20.56 -25.35 24.19
N SER A 34 21.21 -26.50 24.36
CA SER A 34 21.83 -26.89 25.62
C SER A 34 23.03 -27.81 25.42
N GLY A 35 23.89 -27.85 26.44
CA GLY A 35 24.93 -28.87 26.63
C GLY A 35 24.75 -29.61 27.95
N TYR A 36 25.70 -30.50 28.27
CA TYR A 36 25.69 -31.21 29.56
C TYR A 36 25.87 -30.25 30.74
N ASP A 37 26.67 -29.19 30.54
CA ASP A 37 26.93 -28.14 31.51
C ASP A 37 26.87 -26.75 30.86
N LYS A 38 27.10 -25.71 31.68
CA LYS A 38 27.14 -24.31 31.25
C LYS A 38 28.17 -24.01 30.14
N TYR A 39 29.30 -24.71 30.13
CA TYR A 39 30.35 -24.51 29.12
C TYR A 39 29.88 -25.02 27.77
N GLN A 40 29.30 -26.22 27.76
CA GLN A 40 28.76 -26.82 26.54
C GLN A 40 27.49 -26.11 26.06
N THR A 41 26.64 -25.59 26.94
CA THR A 41 25.52 -24.72 26.54
C THR A 41 26.03 -23.45 25.85
N ALA A 42 27.07 -22.80 26.39
CA ALA A 42 27.69 -21.64 25.73
C ALA A 42 28.23 -21.98 24.33
N VAL A 43 28.85 -23.17 24.18
CA VAL A 43 29.30 -23.69 22.89
C VAL A 43 28.14 -23.94 21.93
N ALA A 44 27.04 -24.55 22.39
CA ALA A 44 25.85 -24.80 21.56
C ALA A 44 25.19 -23.49 21.08
N ILE A 45 25.14 -22.47 21.95
CA ILE A 45 24.69 -21.12 21.60
C ILE A 45 25.61 -20.49 20.55
N SER A 46 26.93 -20.65 20.71
CA SER A 46 27.93 -20.19 19.72
C SER A 46 27.74 -20.86 18.36
N GLN A 47 27.49 -22.17 18.32
CA GLN A 47 27.29 -22.91 17.07
C GLN A 47 26.02 -22.46 16.34
N ASN A 48 24.96 -22.14 17.09
CA ASN A 48 23.73 -21.57 16.54
C ASN A 48 23.92 -20.16 15.97
N GLY A 49 24.64 -19.28 16.67
CA GLY A 49 24.81 -17.89 16.26
C GLY A 49 25.92 -17.63 15.24
N TRP A 50 26.93 -18.51 15.18
CA TRP A 50 28.13 -18.34 14.35
C TRP A 50 28.51 -19.64 13.62
N PRO A 51 27.61 -20.20 12.78
CA PRO A 51 27.93 -21.42 12.02
C PRO A 51 29.12 -21.21 11.07
N ALA A 52 29.25 -20.00 10.51
CA ALA A 52 30.34 -19.61 9.60
C ALA A 52 31.66 -19.22 10.29
N GLY A 53 31.69 -19.17 11.63
CA GLY A 53 32.85 -18.71 12.42
C GLY A 53 32.73 -17.27 12.94
N SER A 54 33.73 -16.84 13.70
CA SER A 54 33.82 -15.50 14.29
C SER A 54 35.27 -15.07 14.45
N ASP A 55 35.61 -13.84 14.04
CA ASP A 55 36.96 -13.29 14.20
C ASP A 55 37.30 -12.99 15.67
N SER A 56 36.27 -12.76 16.50
CA SER A 56 36.42 -12.46 17.93
C SER A 56 35.54 -13.35 18.80
N ALA A 57 35.92 -13.54 20.06
CA ALA A 57 35.08 -14.13 21.10
C ALA A 57 35.21 -13.32 22.39
N ILE A 58 34.15 -13.31 23.20
CA ILE A 58 34.17 -12.76 24.56
C ILE A 58 34.34 -13.94 25.50
N LEU A 59 35.34 -13.88 26.38
CA LEU A 59 35.61 -14.93 27.36
C LEU A 59 35.28 -14.42 28.75
N ALA A 60 34.32 -15.08 29.40
CA ALA A 60 33.87 -14.74 30.74
C ALA A 60 34.08 -15.90 31.71
N PHE A 61 34.07 -15.60 33.01
CA PHE A 61 34.19 -16.60 34.04
C PHE A 61 32.88 -17.39 34.17
N GLY A 62 32.96 -18.72 34.17
CA GLY A 62 31.77 -19.57 34.18
C GLY A 62 31.22 -19.88 35.57
N GLU A 63 32.03 -19.80 36.62
CA GLU A 63 31.64 -20.27 37.96
C GLU A 63 30.97 -19.19 38.81
N ASP A 64 31.12 -17.91 38.45
CA ASP A 64 30.48 -16.78 39.12
C ASP A 64 30.22 -15.65 38.12
N PHE A 65 29.31 -14.73 38.47
CA PHE A 65 28.80 -13.70 37.57
C PHE A 65 29.40 -12.28 37.65
N PRO A 66 30.11 -11.83 38.71
CA PRO A 66 30.25 -10.40 39.00
C PRO A 66 30.79 -9.58 37.82
N ASP A 67 31.87 -10.03 37.19
CA ASP A 67 32.47 -9.34 36.05
C ASP A 67 31.71 -9.56 34.73
N ALA A 68 31.02 -10.70 34.60
CA ALA A 68 30.48 -11.19 33.34
C ALA A 68 29.18 -10.50 32.91
N LEU A 69 28.40 -9.95 33.85
CA LEU A 69 27.07 -9.39 33.60
C LEU A 69 27.04 -8.21 32.61
N SER A 70 28.16 -7.49 32.45
CA SER A 70 28.28 -6.37 31.51
C SER A 70 28.73 -6.80 30.10
N ALA A 71 29.01 -8.09 29.86
CA ALA A 71 29.60 -8.58 28.63
C ALA A 71 28.63 -8.61 27.42
N GLY A 72 27.32 -8.65 27.67
CA GLY A 72 26.29 -8.72 26.62
C GLY A 72 26.47 -7.64 25.53
N PRO A 73 26.49 -6.35 25.86
CA PRO A 73 26.71 -5.27 24.89
C PRO A 73 28.01 -5.37 24.08
N LEU A 74 29.08 -5.88 24.69
CA LEU A 74 30.36 -6.07 24.02
C LEU A 74 30.29 -7.15 22.94
N SER A 75 29.50 -8.21 23.20
CA SER A 75 29.23 -9.26 22.22
C SER A 75 28.52 -8.70 20.97
N GLY A 76 27.56 -7.78 21.15
CA GLY A 76 26.87 -7.08 20.07
C GLY A 76 27.82 -6.19 19.26
N LYS A 77 28.71 -5.44 19.94
CA LYS A 77 29.71 -4.58 19.28
C LYS A 77 30.63 -5.35 18.34
N TYR A 78 31.14 -6.50 18.78
CA TYR A 78 32.08 -7.30 17.99
C TYR A 78 31.43 -8.42 17.19
N ASN A 79 30.10 -8.55 17.24
CA ASN A 79 29.36 -9.70 16.70
C ASN A 79 30.04 -11.02 17.05
N ALA A 80 30.27 -11.24 18.34
CA ALA A 80 31.10 -12.32 18.86
C ALA A 80 30.33 -13.17 19.89
N PRO A 81 30.52 -14.50 19.95
CA PRO A 81 29.93 -15.32 20.99
C PRO A 81 30.53 -14.99 22.37
N ILE A 82 29.75 -15.21 23.42
CA ILE A 82 30.25 -15.26 24.80
C ILE A 82 30.50 -16.73 25.13
N LEU A 83 31.76 -17.07 25.43
CA LEU A 83 32.19 -18.39 25.87
C LEU A 83 32.66 -18.31 27.33
N LEU A 84 32.64 -19.45 28.01
CA LEU A 84 32.90 -19.53 29.45
C LEU A 84 34.20 -20.28 29.74
N THR A 85 34.91 -19.89 30.78
CA THR A 85 36.11 -20.61 31.25
C THR A 85 36.17 -20.72 32.77
N GLY A 86 36.94 -21.69 33.25
CA GLY A 86 37.34 -21.77 34.65
C GLY A 86 38.54 -20.85 34.96
N THR A 87 38.93 -20.79 36.24
CA THR A 87 39.93 -19.83 36.72
C THR A 87 41.34 -20.10 36.21
N TYR A 88 41.80 -21.36 36.26
CA TYR A 88 43.20 -21.70 36.01
C TYR A 88 43.43 -22.42 34.69
N SER A 89 42.37 -22.87 34.02
CA SER A 89 42.47 -23.54 32.74
C SER A 89 41.34 -23.10 31.82
N LEU A 90 41.71 -22.83 30.56
CA LEU A 90 40.79 -22.77 29.45
C LEU A 90 39.98 -24.07 29.42
N ASN A 91 38.66 -23.94 29.45
CA ASN A 91 37.77 -25.10 29.34
C ASN A 91 37.98 -25.78 27.97
N VAL A 92 37.96 -27.11 27.95
CA VAL A 92 38.32 -27.93 26.77
C VAL A 92 37.32 -27.72 25.62
N ASP A 93 36.02 -27.66 25.93
CA ASP A 93 34.97 -27.40 24.94
C ASP A 93 35.06 -25.98 24.39
N THR A 94 35.39 -25.02 25.25
CA THR A 94 35.64 -23.63 24.83
C THR A 94 36.86 -23.51 23.94
N GLU A 95 37.96 -24.20 24.25
CA GLU A 95 39.13 -24.26 23.38
C GLU A 95 38.78 -24.84 21.99
N ALA A 96 38.02 -25.94 21.97
CA ALA A 96 37.57 -26.56 20.72
C ALA A 96 36.69 -25.61 19.90
N GLU A 97 35.78 -24.88 20.55
CA GLU A 97 34.89 -23.93 19.91
C GLU A 97 35.64 -22.69 19.38
N LEU A 98 36.62 -22.16 20.12
CA LEU A 98 37.49 -21.08 19.64
C LEU A 98 38.23 -21.49 18.34
N LYS A 99 38.69 -22.74 18.26
CA LYS A 99 39.30 -23.31 17.05
C LYS A 99 38.29 -23.45 15.91
N ARG A 100 37.09 -23.97 16.17
CA ARG A 100 36.00 -24.11 15.17
C ARG A 100 35.64 -22.75 14.57
N LEU A 101 35.50 -21.74 15.43
CA LEU A 101 35.17 -20.36 15.07
C LEU A 101 36.29 -19.65 14.31
N LYS A 102 37.54 -20.15 14.40
CA LYS A 102 38.76 -19.51 13.87
C LYS A 102 39.00 -18.12 14.48
N VAL A 103 38.78 -18.00 15.79
CA VAL A 103 38.95 -16.75 16.52
C VAL A 103 40.38 -16.23 16.42
N LYS A 104 40.52 -14.93 16.14
CA LYS A 104 41.81 -14.23 16.11
C LYS A 104 42.07 -13.44 17.38
N LYS A 105 40.99 -12.95 18.02
CA LYS A 105 41.07 -12.14 19.23
C LYS A 105 40.03 -12.54 20.28
N VAL A 106 40.46 -12.66 21.52
CA VAL A 106 39.58 -12.90 22.68
C VAL A 106 39.58 -11.66 23.58
N TYR A 107 38.39 -11.18 23.91
CA TYR A 107 38.19 -10.16 24.94
C TYR A 107 37.86 -10.85 26.26
N ILE A 108 38.77 -10.77 27.23
CA ILE A 108 38.62 -11.42 28.53
C ILE A 108 37.93 -10.43 29.49
N ILE A 109 36.80 -10.83 30.04
CA ILE A 109 36.04 -10.01 30.99
C ILE A 109 36.31 -10.51 32.41
N GLY A 110 36.88 -9.62 33.22
CA GLY A 110 37.18 -9.87 34.62
C GLY A 110 38.67 -10.00 34.94
N GLY A 111 38.98 -9.88 36.23
CA GLY A 111 40.35 -9.80 36.73
C GLY A 111 41.14 -11.11 36.67
N GLN A 112 42.43 -11.04 36.97
CA GLN A 112 43.31 -12.23 37.03
C GLN A 112 42.95 -13.20 38.17
N ALA A 113 42.18 -12.74 39.15
CA ALA A 113 41.69 -13.57 40.26
C ALA A 113 40.61 -14.56 39.80
N VAL A 114 39.80 -14.21 38.80
CA VAL A 114 38.70 -15.05 38.29
C VAL A 114 39.07 -15.76 36.99
N ILE A 115 39.93 -15.16 36.15
CA ILE A 115 40.50 -15.79 34.94
C ILE A 115 41.99 -15.52 34.95
N SER A 116 42.80 -16.51 35.32
CA SER A 116 44.24 -16.33 35.57
C SER A 116 45.04 -16.06 34.30
N ARG A 117 46.33 -15.70 34.48
CA ARG A 117 47.28 -15.61 33.37
C ARG A 117 47.52 -16.95 32.68
N ASP A 118 47.18 -18.07 33.29
CA ASP A 118 47.36 -19.41 32.71
C ASP A 118 46.42 -19.61 31.53
N VAL A 119 45.17 -19.14 31.67
CA VAL A 119 44.20 -19.09 30.57
C VAL A 119 44.69 -18.20 29.43
N GLU A 120 45.24 -17.01 29.74
CA GLU A 120 45.86 -16.15 28.72
C GLU A 120 47.03 -16.83 28.01
N ARG A 121 47.88 -17.56 28.75
CA ARG A 121 48.98 -18.33 28.15
C ARG A 121 48.46 -19.44 27.24
N GLN A 122 47.40 -20.15 27.63
CA GLN A 122 46.76 -21.17 26.78
C GLN A 122 46.20 -20.54 25.49
N LEU A 123 45.52 -19.40 25.57
CA LEU A 123 45.05 -18.65 24.39
C LEU A 123 46.21 -18.19 23.48
N SER A 124 47.32 -17.74 24.07
CA SER A 124 48.52 -17.35 23.33
C SER A 124 49.15 -18.53 22.58
N LEU A 125 49.18 -19.74 23.17
CA LEU A 125 49.65 -20.96 22.51
C LEU A 125 48.76 -21.35 21.31
N LEU A 126 47.48 -20.98 21.34
CA LEU A 126 46.56 -21.09 20.20
C LEU A 126 46.76 -20.00 19.14
N LYS A 127 47.71 -19.07 19.35
CA LYS A 127 47.97 -17.90 18.52
C LYS A 127 46.78 -16.93 18.45
N ILE A 128 45.99 -16.88 19.52
CA ILE A 128 44.87 -15.96 19.68
C ILE A 128 45.34 -14.74 20.47
N ALA A 129 45.12 -13.54 19.93
CA ALA A 129 45.41 -12.30 20.65
C ALA A 129 44.41 -12.10 21.79
N THR A 130 44.84 -11.53 22.92
CA THR A 130 43.96 -11.27 24.07
C THR A 130 43.91 -9.79 24.40
N GLU A 131 42.73 -9.32 24.83
CA GLU A 131 42.53 -8.02 25.45
C GLU A 131 41.71 -8.21 26.72
N ARG A 132 42.22 -7.79 27.87
CA ARG A 132 41.53 -7.94 29.15
C ARG A 132 40.84 -6.64 29.53
N LEU A 133 39.54 -6.73 29.80
CA LEU A 133 38.69 -5.65 30.30
C LEU A 133 38.33 -5.98 31.75
N ALA A 134 39.02 -5.37 32.70
CA ALA A 134 38.89 -5.68 34.12
C ALA A 134 39.26 -4.49 35.01
N GLY A 135 38.45 -4.23 36.02
CA GLY A 135 38.73 -3.27 37.09
C GLY A 135 39.13 -3.96 38.39
N ASN A 136 39.19 -3.20 39.48
CA ASN A 136 39.42 -3.75 40.82
C ASN A 136 38.23 -4.57 41.35
N ASP A 137 37.03 -4.26 40.87
CA ASP A 137 35.78 -4.92 41.21
C ASP A 137 34.83 -4.94 39.98
N LEU A 138 33.65 -5.53 40.16
CA LEU A 138 32.65 -5.64 39.10
C LEU A 138 32.15 -4.27 38.60
N TYR A 139 32.12 -3.26 39.48
CA TYR A 139 31.63 -1.92 39.15
C TYR A 139 32.61 -1.23 38.21
N GLU A 140 33.90 -1.27 38.53
CA GLU A 140 34.97 -0.78 37.66
C GLU A 140 35.09 -1.60 36.37
N THR A 141 34.98 -2.93 36.44
CA THR A 141 34.93 -3.79 35.24
C THR A 141 33.79 -3.36 34.32
N SER A 142 32.59 -3.11 34.85
CA SER A 142 31.44 -2.66 34.04
C SER A 142 31.68 -1.31 33.36
N ILE A 143 32.39 -0.37 34.01
CA ILE A 143 32.79 0.91 33.40
C ILE A 143 33.78 0.68 32.25
N ILE A 144 34.76 -0.18 32.43
CA ILE A 144 35.78 -0.47 31.39
C ILE A 144 35.12 -1.12 30.18
N VAL A 145 34.20 -2.07 30.41
CA VAL A 145 33.39 -2.64 29.34
C VAL A 145 32.53 -1.56 28.69
N ALA A 146 31.92 -0.66 29.46
CA ALA A 146 31.11 0.43 28.92
C ALA A 146 31.89 1.39 28.02
N GLN A 147 33.12 1.73 28.39
CA GLN A 147 34.03 2.51 27.57
C GLN A 147 34.41 1.77 26.28
N SER A 148 34.65 0.46 26.38
CA SER A 148 34.95 -0.39 25.23
C SER A 148 33.75 -0.51 24.29
N VAL A 149 32.52 -0.54 24.78
CA VAL A 149 31.30 -0.54 23.93
C VAL A 149 31.12 0.83 23.27
N GLY A 150 31.13 1.89 24.08
CA GLY A 150 30.88 3.27 23.69
C GLY A 150 29.62 3.84 24.35
N LEU A 151 29.62 5.15 24.62
CA LEU A 151 28.56 5.83 25.41
C LEU A 151 27.61 6.70 24.57
N SER A 152 27.87 6.81 23.26
CA SER A 152 27.14 7.75 22.38
C SER A 152 25.67 7.41 22.18
N LYS A 153 25.24 6.20 22.55
CA LYS A 153 23.84 5.74 22.44
C LYS A 153 23.10 5.77 23.77
N GLY A 154 23.76 6.21 24.86
CA GLY A 154 23.24 6.11 26.22
C GLY A 154 23.76 4.88 26.95
N VAL A 155 23.25 4.64 28.16
CA VAL A 155 23.67 3.53 29.02
C VAL A 155 22.46 2.88 29.69
N PHE A 156 22.56 1.59 29.94
CA PHE A 156 21.69 0.89 30.88
C PHE A 156 22.36 0.81 32.24
N VAL A 157 21.58 0.89 33.31
CA VAL A 157 22.06 0.83 34.70
C VAL A 157 21.22 -0.16 35.48
N THR A 158 21.89 -0.97 36.30
CA THR A 158 21.21 -1.85 37.27
C THR A 158 22.11 -2.14 38.47
N SER A 159 21.54 -2.73 39.52
CA SER A 159 22.29 -3.12 40.71
C SER A 159 23.28 -4.23 40.38
N GLY A 160 24.53 -4.09 40.84
CA GLY A 160 25.52 -5.16 40.78
C GLY A 160 25.36 -6.22 41.87
N ALA A 161 24.41 -6.05 42.80
CA ALA A 161 24.17 -6.99 43.90
C ALA A 161 23.37 -8.23 43.47
N ASN A 162 22.69 -8.18 42.33
CA ASN A 162 21.96 -9.30 41.75
C ASN A 162 22.27 -9.39 40.25
N PHE A 163 21.93 -10.52 39.62
CA PHE A 163 22.27 -10.77 38.21
C PHE A 163 21.08 -10.69 37.26
N SER A 164 19.86 -10.96 37.73
CA SER A 164 18.69 -11.18 36.88
C SER A 164 18.31 -9.96 36.03
N ASP A 165 18.51 -8.75 36.57
CA ASP A 165 18.24 -7.52 35.84
C ASP A 165 19.31 -7.29 34.75
N ALA A 166 20.58 -7.56 35.04
CA ALA A 166 21.64 -7.47 34.05
C ALA A 166 21.50 -8.53 32.94
N LEU A 167 21.02 -9.74 33.27
CA LEU A 167 20.68 -10.75 32.27
C LEU A 167 19.56 -10.27 31.34
N SER A 168 18.51 -9.67 31.92
CA SER A 168 17.39 -9.10 31.14
C SER A 168 17.86 -8.00 30.21
N LEU A 169 18.79 -7.16 30.67
CA LEU A 169 19.38 -6.07 29.88
C LEU A 169 20.23 -6.59 28.72
N GLY A 170 20.96 -7.68 28.89
CA GLY A 170 22.00 -8.16 27.96
C GLY A 170 21.63 -8.11 26.47
N PRO A 171 20.56 -8.78 26.00
CA PRO A 171 20.16 -8.77 24.59
C PRO A 171 19.75 -7.39 24.08
N ILE A 172 18.94 -6.64 24.84
CA ILE A 172 18.42 -5.32 24.44
C ILE A 172 19.56 -4.30 24.40
N ALA A 173 20.45 -4.35 25.39
CA ALA A 173 21.63 -3.50 25.48
C ALA A 173 22.60 -3.79 24.32
N ALA A 174 22.80 -5.06 23.96
CA ALA A 174 23.58 -5.43 22.78
C ALA A 174 22.94 -4.98 21.46
N ALA A 175 21.63 -5.16 21.28
CA ALA A 175 20.90 -4.75 20.09
C ALA A 175 20.92 -3.22 19.88
N ASN A 176 20.94 -2.44 20.97
CA ASN A 176 20.98 -0.98 20.95
C ASN A 176 22.41 -0.40 21.02
N GLN A 177 23.43 -1.24 21.14
CA GLN A 177 24.83 -0.83 21.35
C GLN A 177 24.99 0.12 22.56
N MET A 178 24.20 -0.11 23.60
CA MET A 178 24.26 0.62 24.87
C MET A 178 24.93 -0.28 25.90
N PRO A 179 25.96 0.18 26.62
CA PRO A 179 26.57 -0.63 27.66
C PRO A 179 25.72 -0.72 28.92
N ILE A 180 26.03 -1.73 29.74
CA ILE A 180 25.44 -1.93 31.06
C ILE A 180 26.45 -1.45 32.11
N ILE A 181 26.04 -0.52 32.97
CA ILE A 181 26.77 -0.06 34.14
C ILE A 181 26.14 -0.69 35.38
N LEU A 182 26.92 -1.47 36.12
CA LEU A 182 26.50 -2.04 37.39
C LEU A 182 26.77 -1.04 38.50
N VAL A 183 25.85 -0.85 39.45
CA VAL A 183 26.01 0.11 40.56
C VAL A 183 25.75 -0.52 41.93
N PRO A 184 26.39 -0.03 43.01
CA PRO A 184 26.03 -0.43 44.37
C PRO A 184 24.64 0.10 44.76
N ALA A 185 23.99 -0.57 45.72
CA ALA A 185 22.62 -0.24 46.13
C ALA A 185 22.48 1.14 46.80
N GLN A 186 23.48 1.58 47.55
CA GLN A 186 23.35 2.74 48.45
C GLN A 186 23.96 4.02 47.88
N ASP A 187 25.13 3.95 47.25
CA ASP A 187 25.81 5.08 46.63
C ASP A 187 26.79 4.60 45.54
N LEU A 188 27.06 5.46 44.56
CA LEU A 188 28.06 5.19 43.53
C LEU A 188 29.48 5.20 44.11
N THR A 189 30.34 4.34 43.57
CA THR A 189 31.77 4.34 43.92
C THR A 189 32.45 5.64 43.48
N ALA A 190 33.60 5.97 44.08
CA ALA A 190 34.37 7.15 43.66
C ALA A 190 34.79 7.09 42.18
N ALA A 191 35.08 5.89 41.67
CA ALA A 191 35.38 5.64 40.27
C ALA A 191 34.17 5.94 39.37
N GLN A 192 32.98 5.50 39.77
CA GLN A 192 31.72 5.77 39.05
C GLN A 192 31.37 7.25 39.01
N LYS A 193 31.45 7.94 40.15
CA LYS A 193 31.22 9.40 40.20
C LYS A 193 32.17 10.15 39.25
N THR A 194 33.44 9.77 39.25
CA THR A 194 34.44 10.34 38.35
C THR A 194 34.15 10.03 36.89
N PHE A 195 33.73 8.81 36.59
CA PHE A 195 33.38 8.37 35.25
C PHE A 195 32.17 9.14 34.71
N LEU A 196 31.08 9.26 35.47
CA LEU A 196 29.88 9.99 35.07
C LEU A 196 30.18 11.47 34.84
N ALA A 197 30.93 12.12 35.73
CA ALA A 197 31.29 13.53 35.60
C ALA A 197 32.10 13.86 34.33
N LYS A 198 32.88 12.89 33.82
CA LYS A 198 33.70 13.05 32.61
C LYS A 198 33.00 12.59 31.32
N SER A 199 31.91 11.84 31.46
CA SER A 199 31.26 11.18 30.33
C SER A 199 30.12 12.02 29.79
N LYS A 200 29.93 11.98 28.47
CA LYS A 200 28.74 12.51 27.82
C LYS A 200 27.79 11.35 27.54
N ILE A 201 26.78 11.20 28.38
CA ILE A 201 25.77 10.14 28.30
C ILE A 201 24.45 10.81 27.89
N PRO A 202 23.96 10.60 26.67
CA PRO A 202 22.77 11.30 26.18
C PRO A 202 21.44 10.73 26.71
N SER A 203 21.45 9.50 27.22
CA SER A 203 20.27 8.81 27.75
C SER A 203 20.71 7.77 28.78
N THR A 204 19.95 7.65 29.86
CA THR A 204 20.15 6.63 30.91
C THR A 204 18.84 5.90 31.13
N ILE A 205 18.87 4.57 31.08
CA ILE A 205 17.74 3.71 31.43
C ILE A 205 18.15 2.86 32.63
N ILE A 206 17.42 2.95 33.73
CA ILE A 206 17.70 2.24 34.97
C ILE A 206 16.64 1.16 35.17
N VAL A 207 17.07 -0.10 35.23
CA VAL A 207 16.21 -1.25 35.56
C VAL A 207 16.51 -1.67 36.99
N THR A 208 15.51 -1.58 37.87
CA THR A 208 15.70 -1.81 39.30
C THR A 208 14.40 -2.22 39.99
N GLY A 209 14.47 -3.03 41.04
CA GLY A 209 13.36 -3.17 41.97
C GLY A 209 13.10 -1.86 42.73
N TYR A 210 11.90 -1.73 43.31
CA TYR A 210 11.48 -0.53 44.05
C TYR A 210 12.42 -0.12 45.19
N TYR A 211 13.17 -1.06 45.76
CA TYR A 211 14.06 -0.84 46.89
C TYR A 211 15.50 -1.33 46.64
N ASP A 212 15.83 -1.72 45.39
CA ASP A 212 17.14 -2.30 45.07
C ASP A 212 18.23 -1.21 44.97
N LEU A 213 17.86 0.01 44.57
CA LEU A 213 18.73 1.19 44.49
C LEU A 213 18.13 2.36 45.29
N SER A 214 18.97 3.11 45.99
CA SER A 214 18.56 4.31 46.71
C SER A 214 18.29 5.49 45.76
N ASP A 215 17.47 6.45 46.21
CA ASP A 215 17.27 7.72 45.50
C ASP A 215 18.60 8.49 45.29
N ASN A 216 19.55 8.31 46.20
CA ASN A 216 20.89 8.89 46.06
C ASN A 216 21.66 8.30 44.88
N VAL A 217 21.49 7.01 44.54
CA VAL A 217 22.07 6.43 43.33
C VAL A 217 21.38 6.94 42.08
N ILE A 218 20.03 6.93 42.07
CA ILE A 218 19.22 7.32 40.90
C ILE A 218 19.46 8.79 40.53
N SER A 219 19.46 9.69 41.51
CA SER A 219 19.64 11.13 41.31
C SER A 219 21.02 11.56 40.78
N GLN A 220 22.00 10.65 40.76
CA GLN A 220 23.32 10.90 40.18
C GLN A 220 23.34 10.76 38.65
N PHE A 221 22.28 10.19 38.06
CA PHE A 221 22.09 10.14 36.61
C PHE A 221 21.18 11.29 36.17
N THR A 222 21.47 11.91 35.02
CA THR A 222 20.66 13.00 34.48
C THR A 222 19.40 12.44 33.82
N ASP A 223 18.22 12.87 34.31
CA ASP A 223 16.88 12.51 33.82
C ASP A 223 16.73 11.04 33.39
N PRO A 224 17.01 10.07 34.29
CA PRO A 224 16.97 8.66 33.93
C PRO A 224 15.54 8.20 33.68
N GLU A 225 15.36 7.36 32.66
CA GLU A 225 14.15 6.58 32.47
C GLU A 225 14.20 5.37 33.42
N LEU A 226 13.17 5.19 34.25
CA LEU A 226 13.14 4.15 35.27
C LEU A 226 12.16 3.04 34.88
N ILE A 227 12.64 1.80 34.90
CA ILE A 227 11.84 0.59 34.71
C ILE A 227 11.80 -0.16 36.04
N TYR A 228 10.69 0.00 36.77
CA TYR A 228 10.44 -0.64 38.06
C TYR A 228 9.60 -1.90 37.94
N GLY A 229 9.87 -2.88 38.81
CA GLY A 229 9.01 -4.05 38.95
C GLY A 229 9.15 -4.75 40.29
N SER A 230 8.11 -5.50 40.65
CA SER A 230 7.98 -6.18 41.94
C SER A 230 9.01 -7.28 42.14
N ASP A 231 9.38 -7.94 41.06
CA ASP A 231 10.32 -9.05 41.02
C ASP A 231 11.08 -9.05 39.69
N PRO A 232 12.14 -9.88 39.54
CA PRO A 232 12.94 -9.89 38.32
C PRO A 232 12.18 -10.26 37.04
N TYR A 233 11.10 -11.03 37.15
CA TYR A 233 10.32 -11.49 35.99
C TYR A 233 9.38 -10.39 35.51
N ASP A 234 8.71 -9.68 36.42
CA ASP A 234 7.96 -8.46 36.12
C ASP A 234 8.85 -7.39 35.46
N ARG A 235 10.07 -7.19 35.98
CA ARG A 235 11.04 -6.25 35.37
C ARG A 235 11.51 -6.70 34.00
N ASN A 236 11.79 -7.98 33.82
CA ASN A 236 12.15 -8.55 32.53
C ASN A 236 11.06 -8.26 31.49
N ILE A 237 9.79 -8.50 31.83
CA ILE A 237 8.66 -8.24 30.93
C ILE A 237 8.47 -6.76 30.64
N LYS A 238 8.53 -5.89 31.65
CA LYS A 238 8.41 -4.43 31.44
C LYS A 238 9.55 -3.88 30.58
N LEU A 239 10.76 -4.38 30.76
CA LEU A 239 11.89 -4.04 29.91
C LEU A 239 11.64 -4.52 28.46
N VAL A 240 11.21 -5.76 28.26
CA VAL A 240 10.89 -6.28 26.92
C VAL A 240 9.78 -5.46 26.28
N ASP A 241 8.74 -5.09 27.03
CA ASP A 241 7.60 -4.34 26.52
C ASP A 241 7.95 -2.91 26.13
N GLN A 242 8.79 -2.23 26.92
CA GLN A 242 9.31 -0.89 26.60
C GLN A 242 10.02 -0.86 25.23
N PHE A 243 10.65 -1.97 24.85
CA PHE A 243 11.37 -2.09 23.57
C PHE A 243 10.58 -2.86 22.49
N SER A 244 9.31 -3.20 22.74
CA SER A 244 8.53 -4.12 21.91
C SER A 244 8.46 -3.71 20.43
N SER A 245 8.36 -2.41 20.14
CA SER A 245 8.32 -1.89 18.75
C SER A 245 9.61 -2.11 17.95
N THR A 246 10.72 -2.41 18.62
CA THR A 246 12.04 -2.64 18.01
C THR A 246 12.49 -4.10 18.07
N LEU A 247 11.77 -4.92 18.86
CA LEU A 247 12.06 -6.33 19.05
C LEU A 247 11.27 -7.18 18.05
N ASN A 248 11.87 -8.31 17.68
CA ASN A 248 11.25 -9.31 16.84
C ASN A 248 10.72 -10.46 17.70
N PHE A 249 9.40 -10.52 17.86
CA PHE A 249 8.70 -11.56 18.64
C PHE A 249 8.45 -12.87 17.88
N ASP A 250 8.79 -12.95 16.59
CA ASP A 250 8.68 -14.20 15.82
C ASP A 250 9.48 -15.33 16.48
N THR A 251 10.63 -15.00 17.04
CA THR A 251 11.42 -15.91 17.89
C THR A 251 11.63 -15.28 19.26
N VAL A 252 11.30 -16.02 20.32
CA VAL A 252 11.52 -15.62 21.71
C VAL A 252 12.54 -16.57 22.34
N TYR A 253 13.60 -16.01 22.92
CA TYR A 253 14.54 -16.79 23.71
C TYR A 253 14.04 -16.92 25.14
N VAL A 254 14.22 -18.08 25.74
CA VAL A 254 13.82 -18.37 27.11
C VAL A 254 15.02 -18.88 27.89
N ALA A 255 15.26 -18.31 29.07
CA ALA A 255 16.28 -18.80 30.01
C ALA A 255 15.75 -18.78 31.45
N THR A 256 16.40 -19.52 32.34
CA THR A 256 16.07 -19.45 33.76
C THR A 256 16.61 -18.15 34.39
N GLY A 257 15.84 -17.53 35.27
CA GLY A 257 16.28 -16.44 36.14
C GLY A 257 16.95 -16.91 37.43
N ARG A 258 17.00 -18.23 37.71
CA ARG A 258 17.61 -18.79 38.94
C ARG A 258 19.12 -18.96 38.86
N THR A 259 19.67 -19.01 37.65
CA THR A 259 21.11 -19.09 37.39
C THR A 259 21.46 -18.15 36.24
N PHE A 260 22.74 -17.84 36.07
CA PHE A 260 23.20 -16.82 35.13
C PHE A 260 23.85 -17.30 33.81
N PRO A 261 24.56 -18.44 33.72
CA PRO A 261 25.42 -18.71 32.57
C PRO A 261 24.67 -18.80 31.23
N ASP A 262 23.49 -19.44 31.23
CA ASP A 262 22.70 -19.66 30.02
C ASP A 262 22.10 -18.33 29.51
N GLY A 263 21.51 -17.52 30.40
CA GLY A 263 20.99 -16.19 30.06
C GLY A 263 22.07 -15.18 29.66
N LEU A 264 23.27 -15.28 30.26
CA LEU A 264 24.39 -14.42 29.90
C LEU A 264 24.82 -14.69 28.45
N THR A 265 25.05 -15.95 28.12
CA THR A 265 25.52 -16.36 26.80
C THR A 265 24.44 -16.18 25.73
N ALA A 266 23.15 -16.30 26.12
CA ALA A 266 21.99 -15.94 25.31
C ALA A 266 22.06 -14.54 24.71
N SER A 267 22.58 -13.59 25.48
CA SER A 267 22.62 -12.17 25.10
C SER A 267 23.28 -11.96 23.74
N ALA A 268 24.33 -12.72 23.46
CA ALA A 268 25.07 -12.65 22.21
C ALA A 268 24.28 -13.19 21.01
N LEU A 269 23.43 -14.19 21.24
CA LEU A 269 22.62 -14.84 20.20
C LEU A 269 21.31 -14.07 19.95
N ALA A 270 20.56 -13.76 21.00
CA ALA A 270 19.24 -13.11 20.91
C ALA A 270 19.32 -11.75 20.22
N GLN A 271 20.38 -10.98 20.45
CA GLN A 271 20.58 -9.68 19.80
C GLN A 271 20.71 -9.75 18.27
N LYS A 272 21.18 -10.88 17.70
CA LYS A 272 21.40 -11.01 16.23
C LYS A 272 20.11 -10.85 15.43
N GLY A 273 18.98 -11.30 15.98
CA GLY A 273 17.65 -11.13 15.40
C GLY A 273 16.81 -10.05 16.08
N LYS A 274 17.39 -9.27 17.00
CA LYS A 274 16.67 -8.36 17.92
C LYS A 274 15.53 -9.09 18.66
N ASN A 275 15.77 -10.33 19.05
CA ASN A 275 14.77 -11.14 19.73
C ASN A 275 14.78 -10.87 21.24
N PRO A 276 13.63 -10.92 21.91
CA PRO A 276 13.57 -10.81 23.36
C PRO A 276 14.17 -12.05 24.04
N LEU A 277 14.73 -11.86 25.23
CA LEU A 277 15.02 -12.92 26.20
C LEU A 277 14.03 -12.79 27.36
N ILE A 278 13.20 -13.81 27.52
CA ILE A 278 12.23 -13.91 28.60
C ILE A 278 12.77 -14.84 29.69
N LEU A 279 12.65 -14.42 30.95
CA LEU A 279 13.13 -15.19 32.10
C LEU A 279 12.00 -16.01 32.75
N PHE A 280 12.30 -17.27 33.06
CA PHE A 280 11.44 -18.19 33.83
C PHE A 280 11.98 -18.43 35.24
N ASP A 281 11.10 -18.73 36.18
CA ASP A 281 11.51 -19.10 37.55
C ASP A 281 11.86 -20.59 37.64
N GLY A 282 13.03 -20.92 37.09
CA GLY A 282 13.39 -22.32 36.86
C GLY A 282 12.39 -22.95 35.90
N ASP A 283 11.66 -23.94 36.40
CA ASP A 283 10.66 -24.68 35.61
C ASP A 283 9.26 -24.06 35.65
N THR A 284 9.05 -22.98 36.41
CA THR A 284 7.75 -22.31 36.50
C THR A 284 7.73 -21.06 35.63
N ILE A 285 6.63 -20.85 34.90
CA ILE A 285 6.38 -19.62 34.14
C ILE A 285 5.72 -18.61 35.08
N PRO A 286 6.40 -17.52 35.47
CA PRO A 286 5.83 -16.50 36.35
C PRO A 286 4.61 -15.84 35.73
N TYR A 287 3.66 -15.37 36.55
CA TYR A 287 2.42 -14.79 36.04
C TYR A 287 2.62 -13.62 35.05
N PRO A 288 3.50 -12.62 35.30
CA PRO A 288 3.77 -11.56 34.33
C PRO A 288 4.28 -12.09 32.99
N THR A 289 5.10 -13.14 33.04
CA THR A 289 5.64 -13.80 31.85
C THR A 289 4.57 -14.55 31.06
N LEU A 290 3.73 -15.30 31.77
CA LEU A 290 2.64 -16.07 31.17
C LEU A 290 1.66 -15.16 30.43
N THR A 291 1.17 -14.10 31.09
CA THR A 291 0.22 -13.17 30.48
C THR A 291 0.84 -12.41 29.32
N TYR A 292 2.13 -12.07 29.41
CA TYR A 292 2.83 -11.41 28.32
C TYR A 292 2.97 -12.31 27.09
N ILE A 293 3.38 -13.57 27.27
CA ILE A 293 3.46 -14.55 26.17
C ILE A 293 2.07 -14.74 25.54
N GLN A 294 1.02 -14.87 26.35
CA GLN A 294 -0.36 -15.00 25.89
C GLN A 294 -0.87 -13.77 25.12
N SER A 295 -0.24 -12.61 25.30
CA SER A 295 -0.61 -11.38 24.60
C SER A 295 0.11 -11.20 23.25
N LYS A 296 1.07 -12.05 22.90
CA LYS A 296 1.94 -11.88 21.72
C LYS A 296 1.76 -13.01 20.72
N ILE A 297 1.90 -12.68 19.44
CA ILE A 297 2.02 -13.68 18.37
C ILE A 297 3.49 -14.12 18.33
N ILE A 298 3.76 -15.39 18.67
CA ILE A 298 5.11 -15.95 18.73
C ILE A 298 5.13 -17.24 17.91
N SER A 299 6.07 -17.35 16.98
CA SER A 299 6.20 -18.54 16.11
C SER A 299 7.15 -19.59 16.69
N HIS A 300 8.21 -19.14 17.34
CA HIS A 300 9.31 -20.00 17.77
C HIS A 300 9.80 -19.62 19.17
N PHE A 301 9.95 -20.61 20.04
CA PHE A 301 10.68 -20.49 21.30
C PHE A 301 12.04 -21.14 21.17
N LYS A 302 13.08 -20.45 21.64
CA LYS A 302 14.43 -21.03 21.81
C LYS A 302 14.78 -21.11 23.29
N ILE A 303 14.74 -22.32 23.83
CA ILE A 303 14.99 -22.58 25.24
C ILE A 303 16.49 -22.77 25.45
N LEU A 304 17.06 -22.03 26.38
CA LEU A 304 18.48 -22.03 26.68
C LEU A 304 18.71 -22.75 28.01
N GLY A 305 19.54 -23.78 27.96
CA GLY A 305 19.86 -24.61 29.12
C GLY A 305 19.18 -25.98 29.12
N GLY A 306 19.72 -26.88 29.93
CA GLY A 306 19.28 -28.27 30.03
C GLY A 306 17.91 -28.44 30.69
N THR A 307 17.41 -29.67 30.68
CA THR A 307 16.11 -30.02 31.30
C THR A 307 16.09 -29.88 32.82
N SER A 308 17.25 -29.77 33.46
CA SER A 308 17.37 -29.52 34.91
C SER A 308 17.04 -28.08 35.31
N VAL A 309 17.08 -27.12 34.39
CA VAL A 309 16.73 -25.71 34.65
C VAL A 309 15.37 -25.32 34.09
N ILE A 310 14.97 -25.89 32.95
CA ILE A 310 13.63 -25.76 32.34
C ILE A 310 13.26 -27.15 31.82
N SER A 311 12.25 -27.80 32.39
CA SER A 311 11.88 -29.18 32.07
C SER A 311 11.32 -29.34 30.66
N SER A 312 11.27 -30.58 30.18
CA SER A 312 10.58 -30.92 28.93
C SER A 312 9.07 -30.72 29.04
N SER A 313 8.46 -30.84 30.23
CA SER A 313 7.03 -30.56 30.40
C SER A 313 6.69 -29.09 30.18
N THR A 314 7.53 -28.18 30.70
CA THR A 314 7.39 -26.75 30.49
C THR A 314 7.67 -26.37 29.04
N GLU A 315 8.67 -26.99 28.40
CA GLU A 315 8.90 -26.84 26.96
C GLU A 315 7.68 -27.22 26.11
N SER A 316 7.03 -28.35 26.43
CA SER A 316 5.84 -28.81 25.71
C SER A 316 4.63 -27.89 25.88
N SER A 317 4.51 -27.14 26.98
CA SER A 317 3.39 -26.23 27.18
C SER A 317 3.55 -24.90 26.43
N LEU A 318 4.77 -24.51 26.03
CA LEU A 318 5.03 -23.23 25.36
C LEU A 318 4.33 -23.08 24.01
N ALA A 319 4.13 -24.18 23.28
CA ALA A 319 3.51 -24.17 21.95
C ALA A 319 2.08 -23.60 21.96
N GLU A 320 1.38 -23.76 23.09
CA GLU A 320 -0.04 -23.45 23.26
C GLU A 320 -0.29 -22.11 23.98
N LEU A 321 0.76 -21.42 24.41
CA LEU A 321 0.63 -20.17 25.17
C LEU A 321 0.39 -18.92 24.30
N PRO A 322 1.09 -18.72 23.16
CA PRO A 322 0.97 -17.48 22.40
C PRO A 322 -0.44 -17.19 21.90
N ALA A 323 -0.71 -15.91 21.63
CA ALA A 323 -1.93 -15.52 20.93
C ALA A 323 -1.90 -16.03 19.49
N GLU A 324 -3.06 -16.48 19.01
CA GLU A 324 -3.28 -16.82 17.61
C GLU A 324 -3.92 -15.66 16.85
N ILE A 325 -3.74 -15.66 15.53
CA ILE A 325 -4.40 -14.71 14.62
C ILE A 325 -5.81 -15.23 14.34
N ASP A 326 -6.82 -14.47 14.77
CA ASP A 326 -8.24 -14.76 14.51
C ASP A 326 -8.64 -14.27 13.11
N SER A 327 -8.31 -13.02 12.79
CA SER A 327 -8.61 -12.42 11.48
C SER A 327 -7.60 -11.34 11.11
N VAL A 328 -7.59 -10.96 9.83
CA VAL A 328 -6.70 -9.92 9.29
C VAL A 328 -7.53 -8.85 8.62
N ILE A 329 -7.12 -7.60 8.81
CA ILE A 329 -7.77 -6.45 8.17
C ILE A 329 -7.12 -6.20 6.81
N ASP A 330 -7.91 -6.29 5.75
CA ASP A 330 -7.47 -5.96 4.39
C ASP A 330 -7.05 -4.50 4.28
N VAL A 331 -6.04 -4.25 3.44
CA VAL A 331 -5.51 -2.91 3.19
C VAL A 331 -6.23 -2.28 2.00
N THR A 332 -6.63 -1.02 2.12
CA THR A 332 -7.15 -0.24 1.00
C THR A 332 -6.32 1.02 0.79
N ASP A 333 -5.84 1.24 -0.43
CA ASP A 333 -5.03 2.41 -0.81
C ASP A 333 -5.47 2.99 -2.16
N SER A 334 -5.03 4.22 -2.45
CA SER A 334 -5.24 4.84 -3.76
C SER A 334 -4.10 5.76 -4.23
N ILE A 335 -3.92 5.83 -5.54
CA ILE A 335 -2.91 6.66 -6.21
C ILE A 335 -3.42 7.18 -7.57
N GLN A 336 -2.70 8.12 -8.17
CA GLN A 336 -2.90 8.53 -9.56
C GLN A 336 -2.10 7.64 -10.52
N GLU A 337 -2.56 7.49 -11.76
CA GLU A 337 -1.85 6.76 -12.81
C GLU A 337 -0.39 7.27 -12.95
N GLN A 338 0.55 6.34 -13.11
CA GLN A 338 2.00 6.57 -13.21
C GLN A 338 2.69 7.04 -11.92
N GLN A 339 1.96 7.21 -10.82
CA GLN A 339 2.56 7.44 -9.51
C GLN A 339 3.27 6.17 -9.02
N LYS A 340 4.42 6.31 -8.37
CA LYS A 340 5.10 5.19 -7.72
C LYS A 340 4.34 4.77 -6.46
N TYR A 341 4.22 3.47 -6.23
CA TYR A 341 3.57 2.90 -5.05
C TYR A 341 4.41 1.77 -4.46
N THR A 342 4.52 1.75 -3.13
CA THR A 342 5.20 0.69 -2.37
C THR A 342 4.18 0.11 -1.39
N PRO A 343 3.82 -1.19 -1.52
CA PRO A 343 2.91 -1.85 -0.58
C PRO A 343 3.40 -1.73 0.87
N PRO A 344 2.50 -1.70 1.86
CA PRO A 344 2.88 -1.65 3.27
C PRO A 344 3.67 -2.90 3.67
N LYS A 345 4.56 -2.78 4.65
CA LYS A 345 5.38 -3.91 5.12
C LYS A 345 4.70 -4.72 6.23
N THR A 346 3.69 -4.15 6.86
CA THR A 346 2.90 -4.76 7.92
C THR A 346 1.42 -4.61 7.62
N VAL A 347 0.61 -5.43 8.29
CA VAL A 347 -0.85 -5.33 8.31
C VAL A 347 -1.36 -5.53 9.73
N THR A 348 -2.52 -4.97 10.01
CA THR A 348 -3.20 -5.14 11.29
C THR A 348 -3.91 -6.50 11.34
N VAL A 349 -3.63 -7.28 12.37
CA VAL A 349 -4.35 -8.50 12.69
C VAL A 349 -5.18 -8.33 13.95
N VAL A 350 -6.26 -9.09 14.05
CA VAL A 350 -7.06 -9.28 15.26
C VAL A 350 -6.68 -10.64 15.84
N LYS A 351 -6.31 -10.65 17.12
CA LYS A 351 -5.93 -11.87 17.85
C LYS A 351 -7.15 -12.54 18.49
N THR A 352 -6.98 -13.77 18.94
CA THR A 352 -8.04 -14.52 19.65
C THR A 352 -8.50 -13.89 20.97
N ASP A 353 -7.72 -12.98 21.55
CA ASP A 353 -8.10 -12.16 22.72
C ASP A 353 -8.92 -10.90 22.36
N GLY A 354 -9.14 -10.65 21.05
CA GLY A 354 -9.86 -9.49 20.51
C GLY A 354 -9.01 -8.23 20.37
N LEU A 355 -7.73 -8.24 20.75
CA LEU A 355 -6.81 -7.11 20.59
C LEU A 355 -6.17 -7.13 19.20
N THR A 356 -5.66 -5.98 18.77
CA THR A 356 -4.99 -5.82 17.47
C THR A 356 -3.47 -5.75 17.61
N GLU A 357 -2.77 -6.19 16.56
CA GLU A 357 -1.31 -6.15 16.47
C GLU A 357 -0.86 -5.94 15.01
N GLU A 358 0.26 -5.25 14.81
CA GLU A 358 0.86 -5.11 13.48
C GLU A 358 1.82 -6.27 13.22
N VAL A 359 1.60 -7.02 12.14
CA VAL A 359 2.46 -8.16 11.77
C VAL A 359 3.04 -7.99 10.37
N PRO A 360 4.26 -8.49 10.11
CA PRO A 360 4.84 -8.48 8.76
C PRO A 360 3.99 -9.23 7.74
N VAL A 361 3.88 -8.68 6.54
CA VAL A 361 3.20 -9.29 5.39
C VAL A 361 4.16 -9.47 4.22
N THR A 362 4.06 -10.60 3.52
CA THR A 362 4.73 -10.82 2.24
C THR A 362 3.71 -10.77 1.12
N TRP A 363 3.76 -9.71 0.31
CA TRP A 363 2.89 -9.56 -0.85
C TRP A 363 3.33 -10.47 -2.01
N SER A 364 2.38 -10.99 -2.76
CA SER A 364 2.62 -11.79 -3.98
C SER A 364 3.27 -11.00 -5.14
N LEU A 365 3.36 -9.68 -5.00
CA LEU A 365 3.89 -8.76 -6.01
C LEU A 365 5.38 -8.49 -5.82
N SER A 366 6.13 -8.46 -6.92
CA SER A 366 7.47 -7.88 -6.98
C SER A 366 7.45 -6.36 -7.22
N SER A 367 6.42 -5.85 -7.89
CA SER A 367 6.16 -4.42 -8.12
C SER A 367 4.72 -4.19 -8.60
N VAL A 368 4.15 -3.01 -8.33
CA VAL A 368 2.85 -2.61 -8.89
C VAL A 368 3.06 -1.77 -10.16
N HIS A 369 2.51 -2.23 -11.29
CA HIS A 369 2.45 -1.43 -12.51
C HIS A 369 1.29 -0.45 -12.44
N THR A 370 1.59 0.85 -12.35
CA THR A 370 0.57 1.90 -12.16
C THR A 370 0.17 2.59 -13.47
N LEU A 371 0.41 1.93 -14.61
CA LEU A 371 0.26 2.51 -15.95
C LEU A 371 -1.19 2.57 -16.46
N LYS A 372 -2.10 1.84 -15.84
CA LYS A 372 -3.51 1.78 -16.24
C LYS A 372 -4.37 2.05 -15.01
N SER A 373 -5.38 2.89 -15.16
CA SER A 373 -6.39 3.12 -14.13
C SER A 373 -7.25 1.88 -13.89
N GLY A 374 -7.80 1.78 -12.68
CA GLY A 374 -8.64 0.67 -12.24
C GLY A 374 -8.39 0.29 -10.79
N THR A 375 -9.17 -0.67 -10.30
CA THR A 375 -9.01 -1.26 -8.98
C THR A 375 -8.33 -2.61 -9.10
N TYR A 376 -7.23 -2.77 -8.38
CA TYR A 376 -6.41 -3.97 -8.38
C TYR A 376 -6.41 -4.57 -6.98
N GLU A 377 -6.41 -5.89 -6.90
CA GLU A 377 -6.37 -6.63 -5.65
C GLU A 377 -5.16 -7.55 -5.65
N PHE A 378 -4.42 -7.54 -4.55
CA PHE A 378 -3.17 -8.27 -4.42
C PHE A 378 -3.17 -9.07 -3.14
N ALA A 379 -3.00 -10.39 -3.26
CA ALA A 379 -2.89 -11.26 -2.11
C ALA A 379 -1.52 -11.11 -1.44
N GLY A 380 -1.53 -11.12 -0.11
CA GLY A 380 -0.38 -11.21 0.77
C GLY A 380 -0.51 -12.42 1.69
N GLN A 381 0.63 -12.82 2.23
CA GLN A 381 0.76 -13.94 3.16
C GLN A 381 1.37 -13.44 4.46
N ILE A 382 0.78 -13.86 5.57
CA ILE A 382 1.29 -13.64 6.92
C ILE A 382 1.82 -14.97 7.43
N LYS A 383 2.97 -14.95 8.11
CA LYS A 383 3.55 -16.16 8.69
C LYS A 383 2.60 -16.75 9.74
N ASN A 384 2.41 -18.08 9.70
CA ASN A 384 1.52 -18.84 10.59
C ASN A 384 0.02 -18.49 10.50
N TYR A 385 -0.38 -17.74 9.49
CA TYR A 385 -1.78 -17.53 9.13
C TYR A 385 -2.05 -18.25 7.81
N SER A 386 -3.07 -19.11 7.78
CA SER A 386 -3.35 -19.96 6.61
C SER A 386 -4.09 -19.23 5.49
N ASP A 387 -4.85 -18.19 5.83
CA ASP A 387 -5.60 -17.40 4.86
C ASP A 387 -4.74 -16.28 4.26
N SER A 388 -5.25 -15.69 3.17
CA SER A 388 -4.62 -14.54 2.52
C SER A 388 -5.15 -13.23 3.11
N VAL A 389 -4.29 -12.22 3.15
CA VAL A 389 -4.69 -10.82 3.32
C VAL A 389 -4.67 -10.12 1.97
N TYR A 390 -5.55 -9.15 1.74
CA TYR A 390 -5.64 -8.45 0.46
C TYR A 390 -5.26 -6.98 0.56
N LEU A 391 -4.52 -6.51 -0.43
CA LEU A 391 -4.33 -5.10 -0.71
C LEU A 391 -5.21 -4.72 -1.90
N LYS A 392 -6.19 -3.87 -1.66
CA LYS A 392 -7.03 -3.25 -2.68
C LYS A 392 -6.50 -1.87 -3.04
N LEU A 393 -5.84 -1.76 -4.19
CA LEU A 393 -5.27 -0.51 -4.69
C LEU A 393 -6.13 0.08 -5.81
N THR A 394 -6.58 1.32 -5.63
CA THR A 394 -7.33 2.07 -6.66
C THR A 394 -6.40 3.06 -7.38
N ILE A 395 -6.25 2.89 -8.69
CA ILE A 395 -5.46 3.78 -9.56
C ILE A 395 -6.44 4.68 -10.32
N TYR A 396 -6.45 5.97 -10.00
CA TYR A 396 -7.28 6.95 -10.70
C TYR A 396 -6.66 7.35 -12.05
N PRO A 397 -7.48 7.54 -13.10
CA PRO A 397 -6.99 7.95 -14.41
C PRO A 397 -6.39 9.35 -14.34
N LYS A 398 -5.42 9.64 -15.21
CA LYS A 398 -4.83 10.97 -15.32
C LYS A 398 -5.44 11.73 -16.49
N VAL A 399 -5.32 13.06 -16.47
CA VAL A 399 -5.72 13.87 -17.63
C VAL A 399 -4.88 13.51 -18.86
N SER A 400 -5.57 13.17 -19.95
CA SER A 400 -4.98 12.80 -21.23
C SER A 400 -5.00 13.97 -22.21
N LYS A 401 -6.15 14.66 -22.32
CA LYS A 401 -6.34 15.74 -23.30
C LYS A 401 -7.25 16.83 -22.77
N VAL A 402 -6.86 18.08 -22.99
CA VAL A 402 -7.74 19.26 -22.85
C VAL A 402 -8.25 19.63 -24.25
N THR A 403 -9.56 19.69 -24.43
CA THR A 403 -10.17 19.95 -25.75
C THR A 403 -10.48 21.43 -25.93
N ASN A 404 -10.06 22.00 -27.06
CA ASN A 404 -10.38 23.37 -27.45
C ASN A 404 -11.86 23.50 -27.80
N ILE A 405 -12.44 24.66 -27.51
CA ILE A 405 -13.86 24.95 -27.73
C ILE A 405 -14.05 26.02 -28.81
N SER A 406 -15.25 26.09 -29.39
CA SER A 406 -15.58 27.06 -30.43
C SER A 406 -17.02 27.55 -30.34
N ALA A 407 -17.24 28.83 -30.63
CA ALA A 407 -18.55 29.47 -30.66
C ALA A 407 -18.69 30.46 -31.84
N GLU A 408 -19.92 30.81 -32.19
CA GLU A 408 -20.23 31.83 -33.21
C GLU A 408 -21.33 32.76 -32.69
N ILE A 409 -21.15 34.07 -32.89
CA ILE A 409 -22.11 35.14 -32.54
C ILE A 409 -22.28 36.10 -33.72
N ILE A 410 -23.37 36.88 -33.71
CA ILE A 410 -23.58 37.97 -34.67
C ILE A 410 -22.95 39.27 -34.16
N LEU A 411 -22.51 40.09 -35.10
CA LEU A 411 -21.93 41.41 -34.81
C LEU A 411 -22.87 42.24 -33.92
N GLY A 412 -22.39 42.59 -32.72
CA GLY A 412 -23.14 43.36 -31.72
C GLY A 412 -23.75 42.53 -30.59
N GLU A 413 -23.74 41.20 -30.67
CA GLU A 413 -24.20 40.31 -29.58
C GLU A 413 -23.12 40.10 -28.52
N SER A 414 -23.49 39.84 -27.27
CA SER A 414 -22.55 39.48 -26.20
C SER A 414 -22.26 37.97 -26.19
N TYR A 415 -21.07 37.58 -25.71
CA TYR A 415 -20.71 36.18 -25.48
C TYR A 415 -20.09 35.99 -24.10
N ASP A 416 -20.69 35.12 -23.30
CA ASP A 416 -20.19 34.74 -21.99
C ASP A 416 -19.24 33.55 -22.11
N PHE A 417 -18.04 33.71 -21.57
CA PHE A 417 -17.01 32.68 -21.57
C PHE A 417 -17.37 31.63 -20.52
N PRO A 418 -17.16 30.33 -20.79
CA PRO A 418 -17.49 29.29 -19.83
C PRO A 418 -16.50 29.30 -18.66
N ASP A 419 -17.00 29.08 -17.45
CA ASP A 419 -16.18 29.01 -16.23
C ASP A 419 -15.49 27.65 -16.05
N THR A 420 -15.93 26.63 -16.80
CA THR A 420 -15.37 25.28 -16.79
C THR A 420 -15.19 24.74 -18.21
N ILE A 421 -14.29 23.76 -18.37
CA ILE A 421 -14.11 22.99 -19.60
C ILE A 421 -14.16 21.49 -19.29
N GLU A 422 -14.50 20.68 -20.29
CA GLU A 422 -14.39 19.22 -20.21
C GLU A 422 -12.98 18.79 -20.62
N VAL A 423 -12.35 17.95 -19.81
CA VAL A 423 -11.10 17.27 -20.12
C VAL A 423 -11.36 15.78 -20.32
N THR A 424 -10.58 15.16 -21.19
CA THR A 424 -10.60 13.71 -21.40
C THR A 424 -9.51 13.05 -20.57
N MET A 425 -9.91 12.05 -19.79
CA MET A 425 -9.04 11.24 -18.94
C MET A 425 -8.37 10.12 -19.75
N SER A 426 -7.35 9.46 -19.19
CA SER A 426 -6.61 8.38 -19.87
C SER A 426 -7.45 7.15 -20.20
N ASP A 427 -8.56 6.94 -19.50
CA ASP A 427 -9.53 5.87 -19.76
C ASP A 427 -10.67 6.27 -20.71
N GLY A 428 -10.64 7.49 -21.25
CA GLY A 428 -11.66 8.02 -22.16
C GLY A 428 -12.87 8.66 -21.48
N SER A 429 -12.98 8.60 -20.16
CA SER A 429 -13.99 9.36 -19.41
C SER A 429 -13.73 10.86 -19.49
N THR A 430 -14.74 11.66 -19.17
CA THR A 430 -14.65 13.13 -19.16
C THR A 430 -14.91 13.69 -17.78
N GLU A 431 -14.12 14.68 -17.38
CA GLU A 431 -14.28 15.43 -16.14
C GLU A 431 -14.31 16.94 -16.42
N THR A 432 -14.94 17.72 -15.54
CA THR A 432 -15.01 19.18 -15.68
C THR A 432 -13.97 19.86 -14.80
N TYR A 433 -13.20 20.77 -15.40
CA TYR A 433 -12.16 21.54 -14.72
C TYR A 433 -12.45 23.03 -14.84
N PRO A 434 -12.21 23.84 -13.79
CA PRO A 434 -12.28 25.29 -13.87
C PRO A 434 -11.30 25.85 -14.89
N VAL A 435 -11.70 26.89 -15.61
CA VAL A 435 -10.84 27.61 -16.55
C VAL A 435 -10.79 29.09 -16.20
N THR A 436 -9.58 29.66 -16.26
CA THR A 436 -9.39 31.12 -16.20
C THR A 436 -8.94 31.61 -17.56
N TRP A 437 -9.73 32.49 -18.16
CA TRP A 437 -9.46 33.07 -19.48
C TRP A 437 -8.56 34.31 -19.38
N ASN A 438 -7.60 34.44 -20.29
CA ASN A 438 -6.63 35.55 -20.28
C ASN A 438 -7.26 36.89 -20.68
N SER A 439 -8.38 36.86 -21.42
CA SER A 439 -9.17 38.03 -21.79
C SER A 439 -10.58 37.58 -22.14
N ASN A 440 -11.58 38.31 -21.64
CA ASN A 440 -12.99 38.09 -21.94
C ASN A 440 -13.57 39.22 -22.79
N ILE A 441 -12.71 40.10 -23.34
CA ILE A 441 -13.14 41.23 -24.15
C ILE A 441 -13.28 40.76 -25.58
N VAL A 442 -14.52 40.61 -26.04
CA VAL A 442 -14.82 40.35 -27.44
C VAL A 442 -14.88 41.69 -28.19
N PRO A 443 -14.09 41.93 -29.25
CA PRO A 443 -14.26 43.11 -30.09
C PRO A 443 -15.53 42.96 -30.94
N LEU A 444 -16.65 43.47 -30.42
CA LEU A 444 -17.99 43.34 -31.00
C LEU A 444 -18.27 44.29 -32.18
N ASN A 445 -17.28 45.06 -32.63
CA ASN A 445 -17.45 46.06 -33.70
C ASN A 445 -16.87 45.63 -35.06
N LYS A 446 -16.31 44.41 -35.17
CA LYS A 446 -15.77 43.90 -36.43
C LYS A 446 -16.04 42.40 -36.59
N ALA A 447 -16.61 42.03 -37.73
CA ALA A 447 -16.74 40.63 -38.12
C ALA A 447 -15.36 40.00 -38.35
N GLY A 448 -15.18 38.75 -37.94
CA GLY A 448 -13.90 38.06 -38.01
C GLY A 448 -13.84 36.83 -37.10
N SER A 449 -12.66 36.19 -37.07
CA SER A 449 -12.37 35.07 -36.18
C SER A 449 -11.39 35.50 -35.10
N TYR A 450 -11.74 35.25 -33.85
CA TYR A 450 -10.97 35.60 -32.66
C TYR A 450 -10.60 34.32 -31.92
N THR A 451 -9.46 34.33 -31.24
CA THR A 451 -9.01 33.19 -30.43
C THR A 451 -8.60 33.68 -29.06
N PHE A 452 -9.18 33.07 -28.04
CA PHE A 452 -8.90 33.35 -26.64
C PHE A 452 -8.19 32.15 -26.02
N GLN A 453 -7.24 32.42 -25.14
CA GLN A 453 -6.48 31.39 -24.43
C GLN A 453 -6.91 31.38 -22.96
N GLY A 454 -7.07 30.20 -22.40
CA GLY A 454 -7.38 29.97 -20.99
C GLY A 454 -6.39 29.00 -20.35
N THR A 455 -6.24 29.12 -19.03
CA THR A 455 -5.48 28.21 -18.18
C THR A 455 -6.47 27.34 -17.42
N VAL A 456 -6.29 26.02 -17.47
CA VAL A 456 -7.14 25.07 -16.75
C VAL A 456 -6.56 24.83 -15.37
N ASP A 457 -7.38 24.97 -14.33
CA ASP A 457 -6.92 24.91 -12.95
C ASP A 457 -6.34 23.53 -12.61
N GLY A 458 -5.24 23.51 -11.85
CA GLY A 458 -4.51 22.28 -11.52
C GLY A 458 -3.77 21.58 -12.68
N LEU A 459 -3.86 22.09 -13.92
CA LEU A 459 -3.23 21.48 -15.10
C LEU A 459 -2.17 22.39 -15.75
N THR A 460 -1.20 21.77 -16.41
CA THR A 460 -0.16 22.51 -17.17
C THR A 460 -0.61 22.84 -18.59
N GLN A 461 -1.61 22.12 -19.10
CA GLN A 461 -2.17 22.29 -20.44
C GLN A 461 -3.08 23.53 -20.48
N LYS A 462 -3.02 24.26 -21.61
CA LYS A 462 -3.88 25.41 -21.90
C LYS A 462 -5.06 25.01 -22.78
N VAL A 463 -6.13 25.79 -22.75
CA VAL A 463 -7.29 25.64 -23.62
C VAL A 463 -7.46 26.85 -24.53
N SER A 464 -7.91 26.64 -25.75
CA SER A 464 -8.26 27.70 -26.70
C SER A 464 -9.76 27.74 -26.95
N LEU A 465 -10.34 28.95 -26.96
CA LEU A 465 -11.68 29.24 -27.47
C LEU A 465 -11.58 29.98 -28.80
N ALA A 466 -12.09 29.40 -29.87
CA ALA A 466 -12.25 30.07 -31.16
C ALA A 466 -13.66 30.69 -31.27
N LEU A 467 -13.74 32.02 -31.31
CA LEU A 467 -15.00 32.76 -31.43
C LEU A 467 -15.11 33.42 -32.80
N LYS A 468 -16.14 33.08 -33.56
CA LYS A 468 -16.44 33.69 -34.86
C LYS A 468 -17.52 34.75 -34.69
N VAL A 469 -17.25 35.97 -35.15
CA VAL A 469 -18.21 37.08 -35.21
C VAL A 469 -18.62 37.26 -36.66
N SER A 470 -19.88 37.01 -36.97
CA SER A 470 -20.44 37.09 -38.32
C SER A 470 -21.28 38.35 -38.51
N GLU A 471 -21.30 38.91 -39.72
CA GLU A 471 -22.27 39.94 -40.07
C GLU A 471 -23.69 39.37 -40.07
N ASP A 472 -24.67 40.22 -39.78
CA ASP A 472 -26.07 39.83 -39.85
C ASP A 472 -26.56 39.88 -41.30
N VAL A 473 -26.76 38.70 -41.88
CA VAL A 473 -27.04 38.55 -43.31
C VAL A 473 -28.44 37.99 -43.50
N LYS A 474 -29.21 38.62 -44.40
CA LYS A 474 -30.51 38.11 -44.82
C LYS A 474 -30.37 36.74 -45.48
N ILE A 475 -31.12 35.77 -44.99
CA ILE A 475 -31.16 34.41 -45.52
C ILE A 475 -32.28 34.32 -46.55
N THR A 476 -32.00 33.63 -47.65
CA THR A 476 -32.98 33.36 -48.71
C THR A 476 -33.28 31.87 -48.74
N PHE A 477 -34.56 31.54 -48.68
CA PHE A 477 -35.08 30.18 -48.86
C PHE A 477 -35.75 30.11 -50.23
N THR A 478 -35.30 29.18 -51.08
CA THR A 478 -35.84 29.03 -52.44
C THR A 478 -37.14 28.23 -52.49
N ASP A 479 -37.35 27.39 -51.49
CA ASP A 479 -38.57 26.59 -51.31
C ASP A 479 -39.56 27.38 -50.42
N PRO A 480 -40.79 27.65 -50.91
CA PRO A 480 -41.77 28.43 -50.18
C PRO A 480 -42.27 27.72 -48.92
N GLU A 481 -42.38 26.39 -48.93
CA GLU A 481 -42.87 25.61 -47.79
C GLU A 481 -41.82 25.54 -46.68
N LEU A 482 -40.54 25.38 -47.04
CA LEU A 482 -39.45 25.53 -46.08
C LEU A 482 -39.44 26.93 -45.48
N HIS A 483 -39.59 27.97 -46.30
CA HIS A 483 -39.60 29.34 -45.82
C HIS A 483 -40.74 29.58 -44.81
N ASP A 484 -41.96 29.12 -45.12
CA ASP A 484 -43.11 29.27 -44.24
C ASP A 484 -42.98 28.38 -42.97
N ALA A 485 -42.33 27.21 -43.05
CA ALA A 485 -42.00 26.39 -41.88
C ALA A 485 -40.99 27.10 -40.94
N ILE A 486 -39.92 27.69 -41.48
CA ILE A 486 -38.96 28.46 -40.68
C ILE A 486 -39.63 29.70 -40.07
N ARG A 487 -40.48 30.41 -40.80
CA ARG A 487 -41.23 31.55 -40.25
C ARG A 487 -42.11 31.16 -39.08
N ARG A 488 -42.81 30.02 -39.17
CA ARG A 488 -43.61 29.48 -38.06
C ARG A 488 -42.73 29.19 -36.85
N LYS A 489 -41.57 28.57 -37.05
CA LYS A 489 -40.60 28.29 -35.98
C LYS A 489 -40.08 29.56 -35.31
N LEU A 490 -39.92 30.64 -36.08
CA LEU A 490 -39.42 31.94 -35.61
C LEU A 490 -40.52 32.90 -35.13
N HIS A 491 -41.80 32.52 -35.27
CA HIS A 491 -42.95 33.39 -35.02
C HIS A 491 -42.93 34.70 -35.85
N LYS A 492 -42.46 34.65 -37.10
CA LYS A 492 -42.38 35.80 -38.01
C LYS A 492 -43.54 35.88 -39.01
N SER A 493 -43.94 37.10 -39.35
CA SER A 493 -44.95 37.38 -40.39
C SER A 493 -44.37 37.22 -41.82
N ARG A 494 -45.27 37.13 -42.81
CA ARG A 494 -44.89 36.97 -44.24
C ARG A 494 -44.07 38.14 -44.82
N SER A 495 -44.19 39.33 -44.25
CA SER A 495 -43.46 40.53 -44.67
C SER A 495 -42.06 40.64 -44.06
N GLU A 496 -41.80 39.91 -42.98
CA GLU A 496 -40.51 39.97 -42.29
C GLU A 496 -39.46 39.13 -43.01
N SER A 497 -38.24 39.67 -43.08
CA SER A 497 -37.07 38.94 -43.56
C SER A 497 -36.46 38.12 -42.42
N ILE A 498 -35.89 36.97 -42.78
CA ILE A 498 -35.13 36.13 -41.86
C ILE A 498 -33.64 36.44 -42.06
N TYR A 499 -32.95 36.68 -40.96
CA TYR A 499 -31.53 36.98 -40.87
C TYR A 499 -30.80 35.88 -40.10
N LYS A 500 -29.47 35.92 -40.10
CA LYS A 500 -28.67 34.94 -39.35
C LYS A 500 -28.92 35.02 -37.84
N SER A 501 -29.07 36.24 -37.31
CA SER A 501 -29.41 36.48 -35.90
C SER A 501 -30.70 35.76 -35.48
N ASP A 502 -31.68 35.63 -36.38
CA ASP A 502 -32.93 34.95 -36.04
C ASP A 502 -32.75 33.43 -35.83
N ILE A 503 -31.77 32.82 -36.50
CA ILE A 503 -31.63 31.36 -36.54
C ILE A 503 -30.41 30.84 -35.78
N ILE A 504 -29.50 31.73 -35.35
CA ILE A 504 -28.21 31.35 -34.77
C ILE A 504 -28.39 30.51 -33.49
N ASP A 505 -29.46 30.75 -32.73
CA ASP A 505 -29.77 30.02 -31.49
C ASP A 505 -30.67 28.80 -31.71
N ILE A 506 -31.11 28.51 -32.94
CA ILE A 506 -31.94 27.35 -33.20
C ILE A 506 -31.11 26.07 -33.11
N SER A 507 -31.34 25.30 -32.04
CA SER A 507 -30.74 23.99 -31.84
C SER A 507 -31.63 22.83 -32.30
N THR A 508 -32.93 23.05 -32.42
CA THR A 508 -33.92 22.01 -32.76
C THR A 508 -34.93 22.54 -33.75
N LEU A 509 -35.08 21.84 -34.86
CA LEU A 509 -35.99 22.19 -35.95
C LEU A 509 -36.76 20.95 -36.39
N ASN A 510 -38.09 21.08 -36.43
CA ASN A 510 -38.97 20.11 -37.07
C ASN A 510 -39.62 20.82 -38.27
N ILE A 511 -39.42 20.23 -39.44
CA ILE A 511 -40.00 20.60 -40.73
C ILE A 511 -40.62 19.37 -41.41
N SER A 512 -40.98 18.32 -40.66
CA SER A 512 -41.59 17.13 -41.23
C SER A 512 -43.03 17.38 -41.68
N ASN A 513 -43.48 16.66 -42.71
CA ASN A 513 -44.83 16.75 -43.27
C ASN A 513 -45.21 18.18 -43.72
N ASN A 514 -44.40 18.78 -44.59
CA ASN A 514 -44.64 20.12 -45.14
C ASN A 514 -44.45 20.21 -46.67
N ASP A 515 -44.46 19.10 -47.41
CA ASP A 515 -44.27 19.09 -48.87
C ASP A 515 -42.97 19.77 -49.36
N ILE A 516 -41.91 19.75 -48.55
CA ILE A 516 -40.64 20.46 -48.86
C ILE A 516 -39.84 19.67 -49.90
N ALA A 517 -39.39 20.34 -50.95
CA ALA A 517 -38.57 19.74 -52.01
C ALA A 517 -37.10 20.16 -51.96
N ASN A 518 -36.79 21.34 -51.39
CA ASN A 518 -35.44 21.90 -51.41
C ASN A 518 -35.04 22.57 -50.09
N LEU A 519 -33.94 22.12 -49.50
CA LEU A 519 -33.40 22.60 -48.22
C LEU A 519 -32.50 23.85 -48.30
N SER A 520 -32.38 24.50 -49.47
CA SER A 520 -31.51 25.66 -49.65
C SER A 520 -31.85 26.80 -48.66
N GLY A 521 -30.84 27.29 -47.96
CA GLY A 521 -30.94 28.22 -46.84
C GLY A 521 -30.66 27.54 -45.50
N LEU A 522 -30.95 26.24 -45.37
CA LEU A 522 -30.77 25.48 -44.14
C LEU A 522 -29.28 25.28 -43.77
N GLU A 523 -28.36 25.42 -44.73
CA GLU A 523 -26.91 25.36 -44.49
C GLU A 523 -26.40 26.46 -43.52
N ASN A 524 -27.24 27.45 -43.20
CA ASN A 524 -26.95 28.52 -42.24
C ASN A 524 -27.29 28.14 -40.79
N PHE A 525 -28.02 27.05 -40.55
CA PHE A 525 -28.43 26.59 -39.21
C PHE A 525 -27.30 25.82 -38.51
N ILE A 526 -26.10 26.38 -38.49
CA ILE A 526 -24.86 25.71 -38.06
C ILE A 526 -24.86 25.22 -36.60
N ASN A 527 -25.80 25.71 -35.77
CA ASN A 527 -25.97 25.32 -34.37
C ASN A 527 -27.04 24.24 -34.15
N LEU A 528 -27.65 23.75 -35.24
CA LEU A 528 -28.69 22.72 -35.20
C LEU A 528 -28.13 21.38 -34.71
N LYS A 529 -28.76 20.82 -33.69
CA LYS A 529 -28.45 19.52 -33.07
C LYS A 529 -29.48 18.46 -33.41
N THR A 530 -30.73 18.88 -33.62
CA THR A 530 -31.84 17.99 -33.99
C THR A 530 -32.57 18.56 -35.19
N LEU A 531 -32.62 17.79 -36.27
CA LEU A 531 -33.43 18.08 -37.45
C LEU A 531 -34.38 16.91 -37.72
N ASP A 532 -35.67 17.22 -37.74
CA ASP A 532 -36.70 16.32 -38.26
C ASP A 532 -37.21 16.88 -39.58
N ALA A 533 -36.87 16.21 -40.68
CA ALA A 533 -37.28 16.56 -42.04
C ALA A 533 -37.91 15.35 -42.76
N GLY A 534 -38.43 14.38 -42.00
CA GLY A 534 -39.15 13.24 -42.56
C GLY A 534 -40.47 13.65 -43.22
N ASP A 535 -41.09 12.73 -43.96
CA ASP A 535 -42.41 12.92 -44.58
C ASP A 535 -42.41 14.16 -45.50
N ASN A 536 -41.48 14.23 -46.45
CA ASN A 536 -41.36 15.33 -47.40
C ASN A 536 -41.05 14.78 -48.81
N ILE A 537 -40.74 15.65 -49.77
CA ILE A 537 -40.43 15.26 -51.17
C ILE A 537 -38.97 15.56 -51.52
N LEU A 538 -38.05 15.39 -50.55
CA LEU A 538 -36.64 15.70 -50.71
C LEU A 538 -35.95 14.69 -51.62
N THR A 539 -35.22 15.19 -52.62
CA THR A 539 -34.32 14.39 -53.46
C THR A 539 -32.85 14.80 -53.31
N ASN A 540 -32.59 15.93 -52.65
CA ASN A 540 -31.27 16.51 -52.46
C ASN A 540 -31.13 17.14 -51.07
N ILE A 541 -30.09 16.72 -50.35
CA ILE A 541 -29.79 17.16 -48.97
C ILE A 541 -28.42 17.85 -48.84
N THR A 542 -27.86 18.37 -49.93
CA THR A 542 -26.54 19.04 -49.92
C THR A 542 -26.44 20.23 -48.95
N ALA A 543 -27.57 20.89 -48.65
CA ALA A 543 -27.63 21.95 -47.63
C ALA A 543 -27.20 21.46 -46.22
N LEU A 544 -27.33 20.16 -45.93
CA LEU A 544 -27.01 19.59 -44.63
C LEU A 544 -25.50 19.46 -44.37
N THR A 545 -24.65 19.49 -45.40
CA THR A 545 -23.21 19.17 -45.28
C THR A 545 -22.45 20.02 -44.25
N LYS A 546 -22.93 21.24 -43.96
CA LYS A 546 -22.32 22.16 -42.98
C LYS A 546 -22.85 21.99 -41.55
N LEU A 547 -23.89 21.19 -41.34
CA LEU A 547 -24.59 21.07 -40.05
C LEU A 547 -23.94 20.01 -39.14
N THR A 548 -22.62 20.09 -38.98
CA THR A 548 -21.80 19.06 -38.33
C THR A 548 -22.07 18.88 -36.83
N LYS A 549 -22.90 19.73 -36.23
CA LYS A 549 -23.38 19.63 -34.84
C LYS A 549 -24.64 18.77 -34.67
N LEU A 550 -25.23 18.29 -35.77
CA LEU A 550 -26.38 17.39 -35.73
C LEU A 550 -26.02 16.09 -34.98
N LYS A 551 -26.83 15.78 -33.97
CA LYS A 551 -26.83 14.53 -33.22
C LYS A 551 -28.00 13.64 -33.61
N THR A 552 -29.12 14.25 -33.97
CA THR A 552 -30.34 13.57 -34.39
C THR A 552 -30.78 14.12 -35.72
N LEU A 553 -30.89 13.25 -36.72
CA LEU A 553 -31.36 13.59 -38.05
C LEU A 553 -32.40 12.56 -38.50
N LYS A 554 -33.59 13.04 -38.86
CA LYS A 554 -34.62 12.23 -39.50
C LYS A 554 -34.91 12.73 -40.90
N LEU A 555 -34.85 11.81 -41.84
CA LEU A 555 -35.07 12.00 -43.27
C LEU A 555 -35.94 10.87 -43.83
N ASN A 556 -36.65 10.14 -42.96
CA ASN A 556 -37.55 9.07 -43.35
C ASN A 556 -38.65 9.57 -44.29
N ASP A 557 -39.22 8.70 -45.12
CA ASP A 557 -40.31 9.02 -46.06
C ASP A 557 -40.00 10.24 -46.93
N ASN A 558 -39.02 10.05 -47.82
CA ASN A 558 -38.56 11.04 -48.79
C ASN A 558 -38.15 10.33 -50.10
N GLY A 559 -37.62 11.08 -51.08
CA GLY A 559 -37.16 10.54 -52.37
C GLY A 559 -35.63 10.46 -52.50
N LEU A 560 -34.89 10.24 -51.41
CA LEU A 560 -33.43 10.35 -51.42
C LEU A 560 -32.78 9.16 -52.11
N LYS A 561 -31.83 9.44 -53.01
CA LYS A 561 -30.95 8.43 -53.65
C LYS A 561 -29.49 8.59 -53.27
N ASP A 562 -29.06 9.84 -53.13
CA ASP A 562 -27.70 10.22 -52.79
C ASP A 562 -27.67 10.86 -51.40
N VAL A 563 -26.92 10.22 -50.50
CA VAL A 563 -26.70 10.68 -49.12
C VAL A 563 -25.26 11.09 -48.84
N ASN A 564 -24.46 11.41 -49.86
CA ASN A 564 -23.08 11.87 -49.73
C ASN A 564 -22.92 13.07 -48.79
N ALA A 565 -23.95 13.93 -48.71
CA ALA A 565 -23.98 15.08 -47.81
C ALA A 565 -23.83 14.70 -46.32
N LEU A 566 -24.17 13.46 -45.94
CA LEU A 566 -24.12 12.99 -44.56
C LEU A 566 -22.70 12.64 -44.08
N LYS A 567 -21.75 12.39 -45.00
CA LYS A 567 -20.39 11.92 -44.66
C LYS A 567 -19.65 12.83 -43.68
N THR A 568 -19.97 14.12 -43.65
CA THR A 568 -19.35 15.11 -42.77
C THR A 568 -20.01 15.22 -41.39
N LEU A 569 -21.14 14.55 -41.15
CA LEU A 569 -21.98 14.70 -39.96
C LEU A 569 -21.60 13.71 -38.85
N THR A 570 -20.29 13.61 -38.54
CA THR A 570 -19.74 12.59 -37.64
C THR A 570 -20.20 12.69 -36.18
N SER A 571 -20.93 13.75 -35.81
CA SER A 571 -21.53 13.92 -34.48
C SER A 571 -22.88 13.21 -34.32
N LEU A 572 -23.42 12.63 -35.39
CA LEU A 572 -24.71 11.92 -35.37
C LEU A 572 -24.63 10.72 -34.43
N THR A 573 -25.62 10.62 -33.54
CA THR A 573 -25.88 9.46 -32.67
C THR A 573 -27.18 8.75 -33.06
N TYR A 574 -28.11 9.47 -33.71
CA TYR A 574 -29.38 8.98 -34.22
C TYR A 574 -29.55 9.43 -35.67
N LEU A 575 -29.76 8.47 -36.56
CA LEU A 575 -30.04 8.73 -37.97
C LEU A 575 -31.19 7.84 -38.47
N ASP A 576 -32.15 8.46 -39.12
CA ASP A 576 -33.30 7.79 -39.71
C ASP A 576 -33.40 8.13 -41.20
N LEU A 577 -33.23 7.12 -42.04
CA LEU A 577 -33.26 7.17 -43.50
C LEU A 577 -34.23 6.14 -44.07
N SER A 578 -35.15 5.60 -43.27
CA SER A 578 -36.13 4.61 -43.77
C SER A 578 -37.00 5.20 -44.88
N ASP A 579 -37.66 4.36 -45.67
CA ASP A 579 -38.65 4.80 -46.66
C ASP A 579 -38.07 5.82 -47.66
N ASN A 580 -36.99 5.44 -48.33
CA ASN A 580 -36.28 6.27 -49.31
C ASN A 580 -35.88 5.43 -50.54
N ASN A 581 -35.02 5.96 -51.41
CA ASN A 581 -34.53 5.26 -52.61
C ASN A 581 -33.00 5.06 -52.61
N ILE A 582 -32.39 4.85 -51.44
CA ILE A 582 -30.94 4.78 -51.27
C ILE A 582 -30.45 3.36 -51.56
N THR A 583 -29.48 3.25 -52.47
CA THR A 583 -28.85 1.96 -52.80
C THR A 583 -27.36 1.90 -52.45
N ASN A 584 -26.78 3.03 -52.04
CA ASN A 584 -25.36 3.13 -51.67
C ASN A 584 -25.18 3.80 -50.30
N PHE A 585 -24.90 2.99 -49.29
CA PHE A 585 -24.69 3.44 -47.90
C PHE A 585 -23.22 3.72 -47.53
N THR A 586 -22.29 3.67 -48.49
CA THR A 586 -20.87 4.00 -48.26
C THR A 586 -20.65 5.36 -47.56
N PRO A 587 -21.44 6.41 -47.84
CA PRO A 587 -21.29 7.70 -47.14
C PRO A 587 -21.44 7.61 -45.62
N LEU A 588 -22.11 6.58 -45.09
CA LEU A 588 -22.33 6.40 -43.67
C LEU A 588 -21.08 5.92 -42.93
N LYS A 589 -20.11 5.28 -43.59
CA LYS A 589 -18.94 4.63 -42.95
C LYS A 589 -18.20 5.47 -41.90
N GLY A 590 -18.19 6.80 -42.04
CA GLY A 590 -17.50 7.73 -41.13
C GLY A 590 -18.28 8.15 -39.89
N LEU A 591 -19.55 7.75 -39.73
CA LEU A 591 -20.45 8.21 -38.65
C LEU A 591 -20.29 7.36 -37.38
N VAL A 592 -19.05 7.24 -36.90
CA VAL A 592 -18.62 6.31 -35.84
C VAL A 592 -19.30 6.48 -34.48
N ASN A 593 -20.08 7.55 -34.27
CA ASN A 593 -20.80 7.82 -33.03
C ASN A 593 -22.27 7.37 -33.07
N LEU A 594 -22.74 6.76 -34.16
CA LEU A 594 -24.12 6.28 -34.27
C LEU A 594 -24.39 5.15 -33.27
N THR A 595 -25.48 5.30 -32.52
CA THR A 595 -26.03 4.24 -31.66
C THR A 595 -27.41 3.80 -32.13
N THR A 596 -28.13 4.65 -32.87
CA THR A 596 -29.42 4.32 -33.50
C THR A 596 -29.36 4.64 -35.00
N LEU A 597 -29.69 3.65 -35.83
CA LEU A 597 -29.71 3.78 -37.28
C LEU A 597 -30.91 3.04 -37.87
N TYR A 598 -31.76 3.77 -38.59
CA TYR A 598 -32.91 3.21 -39.30
C TYR A 598 -32.74 3.37 -40.81
N LEU A 599 -32.91 2.27 -41.55
CA LEU A 599 -32.65 2.17 -43.00
C LEU A 599 -33.73 1.38 -43.74
N ASP A 600 -34.78 0.88 -43.07
CA ASP A 600 -35.73 -0.03 -43.71
C ASP A 600 -36.44 0.61 -44.93
N ASP A 601 -36.99 -0.21 -45.82
CA ASP A 601 -37.77 0.25 -46.99
C ASP A 601 -37.01 1.24 -47.92
N ASN A 602 -35.72 0.98 -48.17
CA ASN A 602 -34.91 1.72 -49.15
C ASN A 602 -34.88 1.06 -50.55
N GLU A 603 -35.92 1.29 -51.37
CA GLU A 603 -36.10 0.63 -52.67
C GLU A 603 -35.85 1.56 -53.88
N PRO A 604 -35.31 1.09 -55.01
CA PRO A 604 -35.14 1.91 -56.20
C PRO A 604 -36.49 2.30 -56.81
N LEU A 605 -36.59 3.51 -57.40
CA LEU A 605 -37.81 4.03 -58.05
C LEU A 605 -38.38 3.18 -59.19
N VAL A 606 -37.64 2.18 -59.68
CA VAL A 606 -38.16 1.22 -60.64
C VAL A 606 -38.64 0.03 -59.82
N GLU A 607 -39.95 -0.16 -59.75
CA GLU A 607 -40.57 -1.31 -59.07
C GLU A 607 -39.94 -2.60 -59.59
N ASP A 608 -39.11 -3.20 -58.76
CA ASP A 608 -38.63 -4.56 -58.90
C ASP A 608 -39.13 -5.31 -57.67
N GLU A 609 -40.20 -6.09 -57.86
CA GLU A 609 -40.82 -6.89 -56.81
C GLU A 609 -39.85 -7.88 -56.13
N ASN A 610 -38.63 -8.05 -56.66
CA ASN A 610 -37.59 -8.89 -56.09
C ASN A 610 -36.38 -8.09 -55.55
N TYR A 611 -36.44 -6.76 -55.52
CA TYR A 611 -35.36 -5.97 -54.96
C TYR A 611 -35.38 -6.06 -53.43
N THR A 612 -34.27 -6.50 -52.85
CA THR A 612 -34.02 -6.43 -51.42
C THR A 612 -32.77 -5.58 -51.21
N PRO A 613 -32.83 -4.51 -50.41
CA PRO A 613 -31.66 -3.67 -50.17
C PRO A 613 -30.54 -4.47 -49.47
N ASP A 614 -29.30 -4.36 -49.96
CA ASP A 614 -28.14 -5.01 -49.34
C ASP A 614 -27.54 -4.12 -48.23
N TYR A 615 -27.89 -4.44 -46.99
CA TYR A 615 -27.36 -3.77 -45.80
C TYR A 615 -26.08 -4.44 -45.24
N SER A 616 -25.59 -5.51 -45.85
CA SER A 616 -24.38 -6.22 -45.36
C SER A 616 -23.13 -5.33 -45.24
N PRO A 617 -22.91 -4.28 -46.07
CA PRO A 617 -21.79 -3.36 -45.88
C PRO A 617 -21.81 -2.61 -44.54
N ILE A 618 -23.00 -2.40 -43.95
CA ILE A 618 -23.17 -1.70 -42.68
C ILE A 618 -22.53 -2.46 -41.52
N LYS A 619 -22.49 -3.80 -41.58
CA LYS A 619 -21.80 -4.64 -40.58
C LYS A 619 -20.34 -4.30 -40.40
N SER A 620 -19.69 -3.85 -41.49
CA SER A 620 -18.28 -3.50 -41.47
C SER A 620 -18.02 -2.09 -40.93
N TYR A 621 -19.08 -1.31 -40.69
CA TYR A 621 -19.01 0.08 -40.24
C TYR A 621 -19.33 0.20 -38.75
N TYR A 622 -20.26 -0.60 -38.24
CA TYR A 622 -20.73 -0.54 -36.86
C TYR A 622 -20.81 -1.94 -36.25
N ASP A 623 -20.09 -2.12 -35.14
CA ASP A 623 -20.02 -3.41 -34.45
C ASP A 623 -21.25 -3.67 -33.57
N ASP A 624 -21.75 -2.65 -32.84
CA ASP A 624 -22.85 -2.77 -31.88
C ASP A 624 -23.75 -1.52 -31.86
N LEU A 625 -24.73 -1.42 -32.78
CA LEU A 625 -25.80 -0.43 -32.70
C LEU A 625 -26.82 -0.84 -31.62
N ASP A 626 -27.21 0.09 -30.75
CA ASP A 626 -28.24 -0.13 -29.72
C ASP A 626 -29.63 -0.41 -30.33
N LYS A 627 -29.95 0.29 -31.43
CA LYS A 627 -31.25 0.21 -32.12
C LYS A 627 -31.09 0.27 -33.64
N LYS A 628 -31.78 -0.64 -34.33
CA LYS A 628 -31.88 -0.72 -35.80
C LYS A 628 -33.17 -1.42 -36.23
N ASP A 629 -33.63 -1.14 -37.45
CA ASP A 629 -34.83 -1.70 -38.08
C ASP A 629 -34.52 -2.69 -39.20
N PHE A 630 -33.28 -2.70 -39.71
CA PHE A 630 -32.82 -3.60 -40.76
C PHE A 630 -32.10 -4.85 -40.24
N SER A 631 -32.08 -5.90 -41.07
CA SER A 631 -31.28 -7.11 -40.85
C SER A 631 -29.97 -7.05 -41.65
N ILE A 632 -28.90 -7.62 -41.08
CA ILE A 632 -27.53 -7.59 -41.63
C ILE A 632 -27.10 -8.99 -42.05
#